data_AF-A0AAP8T209-F1
#
_entry.id   AF-A0AAP8T209-F1
#
_cell.length_a   1.000
_cell.length_b   1.000
_cell.length_c   1.000
_cell.angle_alpha   90.00
_cell.angle_beta   90.00
_cell.angle_gamma   90.00
#
_symmetry.space_group_name_H-M   'P 1'
#
loop_
_entity.id
_entity.type
_entity.pdbx_description
1 polymer ?
#
loop_
_entity_poly.entity_id
_entity_poly.type
_entity_poly.pdbx_seq_one_letter_code
_entity_poly.pdbx_strand_id
1 'polypeptide(L)'
;WEEYRSAAAPYGFRACWSTPILSHERKVLGTFALYSNTVRSPSSTETRLIDMATPLAGIAIERQLTEKRIRYMGDHDALTGLPNRT
;
A
#
# COMPACT_ATOMS: atom_id res chain seq x y z
N TRP A 1 -6.51 -11.69 9.69
CA TRP A 1 -7.39 -12.38 8.71
C TRP A 1 -8.58 -13.07 9.35
N GLU A 2 -8.47 -13.64 10.55
CA GLU A 2 -9.61 -14.35 11.19
C GLU A 2 -10.88 -13.48 11.28
N GLU A 3 -10.75 -12.24 11.74
CA GLU A 3 -11.87 -11.30 11.87
C GLU A 3 -12.53 -10.91 10.54
N TYR A 4 -11.79 -11.03 9.42
CA TYR A 4 -12.24 -10.65 8.08
C TYR A 4 -12.72 -11.85 7.27
N ARG A 5 -12.64 -13.07 7.82
CA ARG A 5 -13.01 -14.30 7.13
C ARG A 5 -14.47 -14.29 6.69
N SER A 6 -15.37 -13.86 7.57
CA SER A 6 -16.81 -13.76 7.28
C SER A 6 -17.12 -12.74 6.20
N ALA A 7 -16.37 -11.62 6.16
CA ALA A 7 -16.51 -10.60 5.13
C ALA A 7 -15.97 -11.05 3.76
N ALA A 8 -14.93 -11.88 3.74
CA ALA A 8 -14.29 -12.36 2.51
C ALA A 8 -15.01 -13.59 1.90
N ALA A 9 -15.65 -14.42 2.73
CA ALA A 9 -16.29 -15.66 2.31
C ALA A 9 -17.36 -15.51 1.21
N PRO A 10 -18.25 -14.49 1.22
CA PRO A 10 -19.24 -14.28 0.15
C PRO A 10 -18.63 -14.07 -1.24
N TYR A 11 -17.38 -13.60 -1.29
CA TYR A 11 -16.65 -13.37 -2.55
C TYR A 11 -15.85 -14.61 -3.00
N GLY A 12 -16.01 -15.74 -2.30
CA GLY A 12 -15.33 -16.99 -2.62
C GLY A 12 -13.86 -17.03 -2.20
N PHE A 13 -13.37 -16.04 -1.44
CA PHE A 13 -12.00 -16.04 -0.94
C PHE A 13 -11.86 -16.96 0.27
N ARG A 14 -10.86 -17.84 0.21
CA ARG A 14 -10.58 -18.87 1.22
C ARG A 14 -9.17 -18.78 1.80
N ALA A 15 -8.27 -18.07 1.16
CA ALA A 15 -6.97 -17.71 1.70
C ALA A 15 -6.62 -16.27 1.31
N CYS A 16 -5.84 -15.61 2.15
CA CYS A 16 -5.24 -14.33 1.83
C CYS A 16 -3.83 -14.25 2.42
N TRP A 17 -2.91 -13.68 1.66
CA TRP A 17 -1.56 -13.37 2.10
C TRP A 17 -1.31 -11.90 1.82
N SER A 18 -0.91 -11.17 2.86
CA SER A 18 -0.61 -9.74 2.77
C SER A 18 0.82 -9.48 3.22
N THR A 19 1.53 -8.70 2.42
CA THR A 19 2.88 -8.24 2.71
C THR A 19 2.85 -6.74 2.92
N PRO A 20 3.49 -6.22 4.00
CA PRO A 20 3.54 -4.79 4.21
C PRO A 20 4.36 -4.11 3.11
N ILE A 21 3.82 -3.03 2.54
CA ILE A 21 4.57 -2.13 1.69
C ILE A 21 5.32 -1.17 2.60
N LEU A 22 6.65 -1.21 2.55
CA LEU A 22 7.51 -0.43 3.42
C LEU A 22 8.11 0.76 2.68
N SER A 23 8.30 1.84 3.43
CA SER A 23 9.14 2.96 3.06
C SER A 23 10.63 2.58 3.17
N HIS A 24 11.52 3.39 2.61
CA HIS A 24 12.97 3.29 2.81
C HIS A 24 13.34 3.34 4.31
N GLU A 25 12.59 4.11 5.10
CA GLU A 25 12.73 4.18 6.57
C GLU A 25 12.01 3.03 7.32
N ARG A 26 11.56 1.99 6.61
CA ARG A 26 10.81 0.84 7.16
C ARG A 26 9.48 1.21 7.81
N LYS A 27 8.89 2.37 7.47
CA LYS A 27 7.51 2.71 7.87
C LYS A 27 6.52 1.98 6.97
N VAL A 28 5.41 1.53 7.53
CA VAL A 28 4.34 0.89 6.76
C VAL A 28 3.58 1.96 5.97
N LEU A 29 3.64 1.87 4.64
CA LEU A 29 2.92 2.74 3.71
C LEU A 29 1.56 2.14 3.29
N GLY A 30 1.41 0.83 3.44
CA GLY A 30 0.22 0.08 3.09
C GLY A 30 0.49 -1.42 3.07
N THR A 31 -0.37 -2.18 2.40
CA THR A 31 -0.21 -3.63 2.22
C THR A 31 -0.50 -4.04 0.79
N PHE A 32 0.29 -4.95 0.24
CA PHE A 32 -0.03 -5.67 -0.99
C PHE A 32 -0.59 -7.04 -0.61
N ALA A 33 -1.78 -7.39 -1.11
CA ALA A 33 -2.47 -8.62 -0.72
C ALA A 33 -2.93 -9.41 -1.95
N LEU A 34 -2.74 -10.72 -1.88
CA LEU A 34 -3.28 -11.68 -2.85
C LEU A 34 -4.33 -12.56 -2.16
N TYR A 35 -5.44 -12.76 -2.83
CA TYR A 35 -6.54 -13.61 -2.39
C TYR A 35 -6.60 -14.87 -3.24
N SER A 36 -6.95 -15.98 -2.61
CA SER A 36 -7.18 -17.25 -3.31
C SER A 36 -8.53 -17.84 -2.93
N ASN A 37 -9.15 -18.51 -3.89
CA ASN A 37 -10.38 -19.27 -3.68
C ASN A 37 -10.15 -20.68 -3.11
N THR A 38 -8.90 -21.06 -2.86
CA THR A 38 -8.52 -22.33 -2.23
C THR A 38 -7.66 -22.07 -0.99
N VAL A 39 -7.78 -22.95 0.02
CA VAL A 39 -6.94 -22.88 1.23
C VAL A 39 -5.58 -23.45 0.89
N ARG A 40 -4.58 -22.59 0.75
CA ARG A 40 -3.20 -22.96 0.40
C ARG A 40 -2.21 -21.88 0.84
N SER A 41 -0.94 -22.14 0.56
CA SER A 41 0.14 -21.15 0.56
C SER A 41 0.26 -20.49 -0.83
N PRO A 42 0.89 -19.31 -0.96
CA PRO A 42 1.16 -18.71 -2.25
C PRO A 42 2.05 -19.64 -3.09
N SER A 43 1.78 -19.69 -4.39
CA SER A 43 2.60 -20.37 -5.37
C SER A 43 3.90 -19.60 -5.61
N SER A 44 4.90 -20.23 -6.23
CA SER A 44 6.17 -19.56 -6.53
C SER A 44 6.00 -18.32 -7.42
N THR A 45 5.01 -18.31 -8.32
CA THR A 45 4.68 -17.16 -9.16
C THR A 45 4.07 -16.02 -8.36
N GLU A 46 3.16 -16.33 -7.43
CA GLU A 46 2.56 -15.33 -6.55
C GLU A 46 3.58 -14.76 -5.56
N THR A 47 4.48 -15.58 -5.04
CA THR A 47 5.61 -15.12 -4.22
C THR A 47 6.50 -14.17 -5.00
N ARG A 48 6.92 -14.53 -6.22
CA ARG A 48 7.70 -13.62 -7.09
C ARG A 48 6.96 -12.32 -7.39
N LEU A 49 5.64 -12.39 -7.61
CA LEU A 49 4.82 -11.20 -7.82
C LEU A 49 4.83 -10.31 -6.58
N ILE A 50 4.65 -10.87 -5.38
CA ILE A 50 4.73 -10.14 -4.11
C ILE A 50 6.10 -9.48 -3.95
N ASP A 51 7.18 -10.23 -4.19
CA ASP A 51 8.56 -9.77 -4.03
C ASP A 51 8.90 -8.61 -4.98
N MET A 52 8.32 -8.59 -6.17
CA MET A 52 8.50 -7.52 -7.15
C MET A 52 7.56 -6.34 -6.92
N ALA A 53 6.28 -6.61 -6.65
CA ALA A 53 5.25 -5.57 -6.57
C ALA A 53 5.39 -4.74 -5.29
N THR A 54 5.75 -5.35 -4.16
CA THR A 54 5.80 -4.66 -2.86
C THR A 54 6.84 -3.52 -2.85
N PRO A 55 8.10 -3.72 -3.28
CA PRO A 55 9.08 -2.63 -3.32
C PRO A 55 8.72 -1.54 -4.35
N LEU A 56 8.20 -1.94 -5.52
CA LEU A 56 7.78 -0.99 -6.55
C LEU A 56 6.63 -0.09 -6.08
N ALA A 57 5.64 -0.67 -5.39
CA ALA A 57 4.57 0.08 -4.77
C ALA A 57 5.11 1.04 -3.70
N GLY A 58 6.09 0.60 -2.90
CA GLY A 58 6.77 1.45 -1.91
C GLY A 58 7.38 2.70 -2.55
N ILE A 59 8.19 2.51 -3.59
CA ILE A 59 8.82 3.60 -4.35
C ILE A 59 7.77 4.56 -4.93
N ALA A 60 6.71 4.01 -5.55
CA ALA A 60 5.67 4.82 -6.17
C ALA A 60 4.88 5.65 -5.14
N ILE A 61 4.54 5.06 -3.99
CA ILE A 61 3.82 5.73 -2.91
C ILE A 61 4.70 6.83 -2.30
N GLU A 62 5.96 6.55 -1.99
CA GLU A 62 6.90 7.55 -1.45
C GLU A 62 7.08 8.74 -2.38
N ARG A 63 7.26 8.48 -3.68
CA ARG A 63 7.37 9.53 -4.69
C ARG A 63 6.13 10.40 -4.70
N GLN A 64 4.94 9.80 -4.73
CA GLN A 64 3.68 10.54 -4.72
C GLN A 64 3.52 11.39 -3.45
N LEU A 65 3.88 10.85 -2.28
CA LEU A 65 3.81 11.59 -1.01
C LEU A 65 4.77 12.77 -0.99
N THR A 66 5.97 12.58 -1.51
CA THR A 66 6.99 13.64 -1.63
C THR A 66 6.52 14.75 -2.58
N GLU A 67 6.02 14.39 -3.76
CA GLU A 67 5.48 15.35 -4.71
C GLU A 67 4.27 16.12 -4.14
N LYS A 68 3.38 15.45 -3.40
CA LYS A 68 2.27 16.11 -2.69
C LYS A 68 2.77 17.07 -1.62
N ARG A 69 3.82 16.70 -0.88
CA ARG A 69 4.43 17.56 0.15
C ARG A 69 5.04 18.81 -0.47
N ILE A 70 5.79 18.67 -1.56
CA ILE A 70 6.40 19.80 -2.29
C ILE A 70 5.32 20.73 -2.81
N ARG A 71 4.28 20.20 -3.48
CA ARG A 71 3.15 21.02 -3.96
C ARG A 71 2.46 21.76 -2.82
N TYR A 72 2.16 21.06 -1.72
CA TYR A 72 1.56 21.69 -0.54
C TYR A 72 2.40 22.84 0.00
N MET A 73 3.73 22.68 0.08
CA MET A 73 4.64 23.73 0.56
C MET A 73 4.79 24.90 -0.42
N GLY A 74 4.65 24.70 -1.73
CA GLY A 74 4.63 25.78 -2.70
C GLY A 74 3.32 26.59 -2.68
N ASP A 75 2.21 25.91 -2.43
CA ASP A 75 0.86 26.48 -2.47
C ASP A 75 0.40 27.07 -1.13
N HIS A 76 1.15 26.90 -0.02
CA HIS A 76 0.76 27.40 1.31
C HIS A 76 1.88 28.25 1.94
N ASP A 77 1.52 29.40 2.50
CA ASP A 77 2.43 30.29 3.22
C ASP A 77 2.98 29.62 4.49
N ALA A 78 4.31 29.63 4.66
CA ALA A 78 5.00 28.90 5.72
C ALA A 78 4.79 29.48 7.14
N LEU A 79 4.30 30.72 7.27
CA LEU A 79 4.00 31.35 8.56
C LEU A 79 2.55 31.14 9.00
N THR A 80 1.62 30.98 8.06
CA THR A 80 0.17 30.99 8.36
C THR A 80 -0.56 29.70 7.98
N GLY A 81 0.03 28.84 7.14
CA GLY A 81 -0.61 27.62 6.64
C GLY A 81 -1.79 27.87 5.70
N LEU A 82 -2.02 29.13 5.30
CA LEU A 82 -3.07 29.52 4.36
C LEU A 82 -2.61 29.33 2.91
N PRO A 83 -3.53 29.09 1.96
CA PRO A 83 -3.18 29.02 0.55
C PRO A 83 -2.55 30.35 0.09
N ASN A 84 -1.41 30.27 -0.60
CA ASN A 84 -0.86 31.40 -1.33
C ASN A 84 -1.86 31.80 -2.42
N ARG A 85 -2.28 33.07 -2.42
CA ARG A 85 -3.17 33.61 -3.45
C ARG A 85 -2.42 33.63 -4.78
N THR A 86 -2.99 33.00 -5.81
CA THR A 86 -2.63 33.21 -7.22
C THR A 86 -2.80 34.66 -7.62
#